data_AF-A0A961MCK2-F1
#
_entry.id   AF-A0A961MCK2-F1
#
_cell.length_a   1.000
_cell.length_b   1.000
_cell.length_c   1.000
_cell.angle_alpha   90.00
_cell.angle_beta   90.00
_cell.angle_gamma   90.00
#
_symmetry.space_group_name_H-M   'P 1'
#
loop_
_entity.id
_entity.type
_entity.pdbx_description
1 polymer ?
#
loop_
_entity_poly.entity_id
_entity_poly.type
_entity_poly.pdbx_seq_one_letter_code
_entity_poly.pdbx_strand_id
1 'polypeptide(L)'
;MKGFSGVFLAGIWAGIWAGILAAPAFANDSAAGVGVGGIELRQTDAVAMLSEDLAVSPTEIRVRYVFRNETDTPVETIVAFPLPELGPGGLEVERNLPDPWSDNFVQFQTWIDGQPVPLQVQHRVMLDGQDRAADLQALGVSPVPFDAYGVHSALADLPAQTRQALKQGGFLTEDGFPRWSLQSTFWRTQVFPPHTEVTVEHRYVPAAGISLNSWFPGPEDPATIHDDWWREALAAAHADYCPEPEALNTMRAALETGMPEGFATYISAEVDYILTTGANWRGPIGRFHLVVESPVTLDWVFTCFPGAQRIAPNRIEATLTDFTPTQDLRVYVSEAMGPGIERP
;
A
#
# COMPACT_ATOMS: atom_id res chain seq x y z
N MET A 1 -16.31 49.14 48.11
CA MET A 1 -16.24 47.68 48.24
C MET A 1 -15.49 47.13 47.04
N LYS A 2 -14.55 46.21 47.32
CA LYS A 2 -13.73 45.34 46.43
C LYS A 2 -14.40 45.08 45.06
N GLY A 3 -13.73 44.99 43.91
CA GLY A 3 -12.33 44.78 43.56
C GLY A 3 -12.27 43.97 42.26
N PHE A 4 -11.11 44.01 41.59
CA PHE A 4 -10.64 43.13 40.50
C PHE A 4 -11.14 43.36 39.06
N SER A 5 -10.29 44.08 38.31
CA SER A 5 -10.14 44.03 36.86
C SER A 5 -9.59 42.67 36.42
N GLY A 6 -10.28 41.99 35.51
CA GLY A 6 -9.79 40.81 34.79
C GLY A 6 -9.34 41.19 33.39
N VAL A 7 -8.04 41.06 33.13
CA VAL A 7 -7.42 41.17 31.80
C VAL A 7 -7.77 39.91 31.00
N PHE A 8 -8.47 40.05 29.88
CA PHE A 8 -8.60 38.99 28.89
C PHE A 8 -7.33 38.94 28.04
N LEU A 9 -6.48 37.94 28.30
CA LEU A 9 -5.39 37.56 27.39
C LEU A 9 -6.00 36.83 26.19
N ALA A 10 -5.91 37.44 25.02
CA ALA A 10 -6.16 36.79 23.74
C ALA A 10 -5.07 35.73 23.50
N GLY A 11 -5.42 34.46 23.65
CA GLY A 11 -4.58 33.34 23.25
C GLY A 11 -4.64 33.16 21.73
N ILE A 12 -3.55 33.47 21.05
CA ILE A 12 -3.32 33.12 19.64
C ILE A 12 -3.07 31.60 19.61
N TRP A 13 -4.04 30.84 19.11
CA TRP A 13 -3.84 29.44 18.76
C TRP A 13 -3.18 29.40 17.38
N ALA A 14 -1.87 29.14 17.35
CA ALA A 14 -1.18 28.77 16.14
C ALA A 14 -1.59 27.33 15.79
N GLY A 15 -2.43 27.17 14.77
CA GLY A 15 -2.76 25.87 14.20
C GLY A 15 -1.51 25.24 13.59
N ILE A 16 -1.11 24.09 14.10
CA ILE A 16 -0.06 23.26 13.52
C ILE A 16 -0.69 22.53 12.33
N TRP A 17 -0.36 22.98 11.13
CA TRP A 17 -0.63 22.28 9.88
C TRP A 17 0.29 21.05 9.78
N ALA A 18 -0.25 19.86 10.06
CA ALA A 18 0.38 18.61 9.68
C ALA A 18 -0.14 18.23 8.28
N GLY A 19 0.51 18.76 7.24
CA GLY A 19 0.33 18.25 5.88
C GLY A 19 0.92 16.85 5.81
N ILE A 20 0.06 15.84 5.65
CA ILE A 20 0.48 14.49 5.26
C ILE A 20 0.97 14.62 3.82
N LEU A 21 2.28 14.77 3.64
CA LEU A 21 2.92 14.50 2.36
C LEU A 21 2.76 13.00 2.13
N ALA A 22 1.97 12.62 1.12
CA ALA A 22 1.95 11.26 0.62
C ALA A 22 3.39 10.88 0.26
N ALA A 23 4.01 10.03 1.07
CA ALA A 23 5.29 9.44 0.72
C ALA A 23 5.10 8.62 -0.57
N PRO A 24 6.05 8.65 -1.52
CA PRO A 24 6.00 7.76 -2.67
C PRO A 24 6.01 6.31 -2.14
N ALA A 25 5.02 5.53 -2.56
CA ALA A 25 4.97 4.12 -2.25
C ALA A 25 5.98 3.38 -3.18
N PHE A 26 6.48 2.17 -2.85
CA PHE A 26 7.41 1.39 -3.72
C PHE A 26 7.14 -0.14 -3.70
N ALA A 27 6.86 -0.81 -4.84
CA ALA A 27 6.43 -2.23 -5.03
C ALA A 27 6.24 -2.66 -6.51
N ASN A 28 7.35 -2.84 -7.21
CA ASN A 28 7.46 -3.54 -8.49
C ASN A 28 8.85 -4.18 -8.53
N ASP A 29 9.06 -5.25 -9.30
CA ASP A 29 10.42 -5.80 -9.50
C ASP A 29 11.29 -4.74 -10.19
N SER A 30 12.41 -4.41 -9.57
CA SER A 30 13.37 -3.45 -10.08
C SER A 30 14.78 -3.99 -9.94
N ALA A 31 15.65 -3.65 -10.88
CA ALA A 31 17.08 -3.79 -10.67
C ALA A 31 17.50 -2.95 -9.45
N ALA A 32 18.48 -3.45 -8.70
CA ALA A 32 18.96 -2.84 -7.48
C ALA A 32 20.44 -3.15 -7.25
N GLY A 33 21.02 -2.51 -6.24
CA GLY A 33 22.33 -2.86 -5.72
C GLY A 33 22.43 -2.50 -4.24
N VAL A 34 23.55 -2.85 -3.62
CA VAL A 34 23.82 -2.48 -2.22
C VAL A 34 24.47 -1.09 -2.20
N GLY A 35 23.87 -0.17 -1.47
CA GLY A 35 24.37 1.18 -1.17
C GLY A 35 24.52 1.41 0.34
N VAL A 36 24.65 2.67 0.75
CA VAL A 36 25.01 3.04 2.14
C VAL A 36 23.90 2.67 3.13
N GLY A 37 22.64 2.65 2.68
CA GLY A 37 21.47 2.20 3.47
C GLY A 37 21.03 0.76 3.19
N GLY A 38 21.81 -0.03 2.43
CA GLY A 38 21.44 -1.38 1.98
C GLY A 38 20.83 -1.40 0.58
N ILE A 39 19.73 -2.11 0.33
CA ILE A 39 19.19 -2.28 -1.03
C ILE A 39 18.69 -0.95 -1.58
N GLU A 40 19.20 -0.56 -2.75
CA GLU A 40 18.87 0.67 -3.45
C GLU A 40 18.56 0.32 -4.91
N LEU A 41 17.46 0.86 -5.43
CA LEU A 41 17.04 0.62 -6.80
C LEU A 41 18.06 1.22 -7.79
N ARG A 42 18.28 0.54 -8.90
CA ARG A 42 19.23 0.92 -9.95
C ARG A 42 18.59 0.74 -11.31
N GLN A 43 18.97 1.60 -12.24
CA GLN A 43 18.61 1.43 -13.63
C GLN A 43 19.59 0.49 -14.34
N THR A 44 19.09 -0.32 -15.27
CA THR A 44 19.91 -1.14 -16.16
C THR A 44 19.36 -1.10 -17.58
N ASP A 45 20.26 -1.01 -18.56
CA ASP A 45 19.96 -1.08 -19.99
C ASP A 45 20.24 -2.48 -20.58
N ALA A 46 20.64 -3.44 -19.74
CA ALA A 46 21.02 -4.79 -20.17
C ALA A 46 19.84 -5.77 -20.20
N VAL A 47 18.83 -5.58 -19.35
CA VAL A 47 17.67 -6.48 -19.22
C VAL A 47 16.39 -5.70 -19.49
N ALA A 48 15.60 -6.17 -20.46
CA ALA A 48 14.30 -5.62 -20.80
C ALA A 48 13.17 -6.39 -20.11
N MET A 49 12.11 -5.67 -19.70
CA MET A 49 10.85 -6.29 -19.27
C MET A 49 9.93 -6.43 -20.49
N LEU A 50 9.79 -7.65 -21.02
CA LEU A 50 8.98 -7.92 -22.20
C LEU A 50 7.48 -7.92 -21.88
N SER A 51 7.10 -8.42 -20.71
CA SER A 51 5.71 -8.36 -20.26
C SER A 51 5.55 -8.34 -18.75
N GLU A 52 4.45 -7.77 -18.30
CA GLU A 52 3.94 -7.82 -16.93
C GLU A 52 2.43 -8.13 -16.97
N ASP A 53 2.03 -9.22 -16.32
CA ASP A 53 0.64 -9.55 -16.03
C ASP A 53 0.41 -9.36 -14.52
N LEU A 54 -0.27 -8.29 -14.15
CA LEU A 54 -0.53 -7.89 -12.77
C LEU A 54 -2.01 -8.08 -12.42
N ALA A 55 -2.29 -8.88 -11.40
CA ALA A 55 -3.60 -9.01 -10.79
C ALA A 55 -3.56 -8.47 -9.35
N VAL A 56 -4.43 -7.51 -9.06
CA VAL A 56 -4.50 -6.81 -7.76
C VAL A 56 -5.87 -7.05 -7.14
N SER A 57 -5.87 -7.61 -5.93
CA SER A 57 -7.03 -7.81 -5.06
C SER A 57 -6.66 -7.46 -3.62
N PRO A 58 -7.60 -7.01 -2.77
CA PRO A 58 -7.35 -6.75 -1.35
C PRO A 58 -6.88 -7.97 -0.55
N THR A 59 -7.12 -9.18 -1.08
CA THR A 59 -6.70 -10.44 -0.44
C THR A 59 -5.44 -11.05 -1.04
N GLU A 60 -5.06 -10.64 -2.26
CA GLU A 60 -3.93 -11.24 -2.96
C GLU A 60 -3.46 -10.37 -4.13
N ILE A 61 -2.15 -10.26 -4.26
CA ILE A 61 -1.49 -9.79 -5.48
C ILE A 61 -0.80 -10.97 -6.15
N ARG A 62 -1.00 -11.08 -7.47
CA ARG A 62 -0.25 -11.98 -8.34
C ARG A 62 0.39 -11.15 -9.43
N VAL A 63 1.68 -11.36 -9.67
CA VAL A 63 2.35 -10.73 -10.82
C VAL A 63 3.23 -11.73 -11.53
N ARG A 64 3.20 -11.68 -12.86
CA ARG A 64 4.06 -12.48 -13.72
C ARG A 64 4.81 -11.57 -14.69
N TYR A 65 6.14 -11.62 -14.61
CA TYR A 65 7.04 -10.91 -15.51
C TYR A 65 7.69 -11.86 -16.51
N VAL A 66 8.02 -11.33 -17.69
CA VAL A 66 9.00 -11.94 -18.60
C VAL A 66 10.11 -10.93 -18.82
N PHE A 67 11.32 -11.29 -18.40
CA PHE A 67 12.52 -10.50 -18.61
C PHE A 67 13.39 -11.13 -19.69
N ARG A 68 14.14 -10.31 -20.42
CA ARG A 68 15.14 -10.80 -21.38
C ARG A 68 16.44 -10.02 -21.26
N ASN A 69 17.56 -10.75 -21.17
CA ASN A 69 18.88 -10.16 -21.30
C ASN A 69 19.15 -9.84 -22.78
N GLU A 70 19.43 -8.59 -23.09
CA GLU A 70 19.68 -8.09 -24.46
C GLU A 70 21.17 -8.08 -24.82
N THR A 71 22.04 -8.65 -23.97
CA THR A 71 23.49 -8.66 -24.13
C THR A 71 24.03 -10.05 -24.45
N ASP A 72 25.26 -10.11 -24.98
CA ASP A 72 25.96 -11.36 -25.30
C ASP A 72 26.59 -12.06 -24.09
N THR A 73 26.49 -11.47 -22.90
CA THR A 73 27.10 -11.96 -21.66
C THR A 73 26.07 -12.15 -20.56
N PRO A 74 26.23 -13.13 -19.65
CA PRO A 74 25.35 -13.26 -18.51
C PRO A 74 25.32 -11.96 -17.70
N VAL A 75 24.13 -11.54 -17.28
CA VAL A 75 23.95 -10.39 -16.38
C VAL A 75 23.57 -10.92 -15.00
N GLU A 76 24.38 -10.65 -14.01
CA GLU A 76 24.07 -10.90 -12.60
C GLU A 76 23.74 -9.59 -11.90
N THR A 77 22.57 -9.50 -11.27
CA THR A 77 22.12 -8.30 -10.57
C THR A 77 21.25 -8.64 -9.37
N ILE A 78 21.07 -7.66 -8.48
CA ILE A 78 20.05 -7.76 -7.43
C ILE A 78 18.71 -7.34 -8.03
N VAL A 79 17.69 -8.16 -7.82
CA VAL A 79 16.30 -7.81 -8.09
C VAL A 79 15.63 -7.55 -6.75
N ALA A 80 15.03 -6.37 -6.62
CA ALA A 80 14.36 -5.90 -5.42
C ALA A 80 12.89 -5.63 -5.71
N PHE A 81 12.04 -6.09 -4.80
CA PHE A 81 10.63 -5.82 -4.73
C PHE A 81 10.37 -5.06 -3.42
N PRO A 82 10.34 -3.73 -3.44
CA PRO A 82 9.92 -2.95 -2.28
C PRO A 82 8.43 -3.22 -1.96
N LEU A 83 7.98 -2.92 -0.75
CA LEU A 83 6.55 -2.86 -0.42
C LEU A 83 6.14 -1.40 -0.17
N PRO A 84 4.86 -1.04 -0.38
CA PRO A 84 4.36 0.27 0.01
C PRO A 84 4.76 0.60 1.45
N GLU A 85 5.17 1.84 1.69
CA GLU A 85 5.59 2.25 3.03
C GLU A 85 4.43 2.14 4.01
N LEU A 86 4.65 1.39 5.09
CA LEU A 86 3.66 1.23 6.13
C LEU A 86 3.87 2.31 7.19
N GLY A 87 3.04 3.36 7.16
CA GLY A 87 3.02 4.39 8.20
C GLY A 87 2.75 3.84 9.60
N PRO A 88 2.88 4.67 10.65
CA PRO A 88 2.67 4.28 12.05
C PRO A 88 1.28 3.71 12.39
N GLY A 89 0.34 3.76 11.44
CA GLY A 89 -1.04 3.29 11.61
C GLY A 89 -1.87 4.32 12.39
N GLY A 90 -3.10 4.55 11.93
CA GLY A 90 -4.11 5.27 12.72
C GLY A 90 -4.97 4.27 13.48
N LEU A 91 -5.67 4.72 14.52
CA LEU A 91 -6.66 3.90 15.24
C LEU A 91 -7.82 3.42 14.35
N GLU A 92 -8.00 4.02 13.17
CA GLU A 92 -9.15 3.83 12.29
C GLU A 92 -8.86 3.00 11.02
N VAL A 93 -7.60 2.60 10.80
CA VAL A 93 -7.21 1.81 9.63
C VAL A 93 -6.55 0.52 10.08
N GLU A 94 -7.29 -0.58 9.95
CA GLU A 94 -6.73 -1.92 10.10
C GLU A 94 -5.93 -2.29 8.84
N ARG A 95 -4.98 -3.22 8.98
CA ARG A 95 -4.21 -3.72 7.83
C ARG A 95 -4.38 -5.22 7.70
N ASN A 96 -4.55 -5.67 6.46
CA ASN A 96 -4.50 -7.09 6.16
C ASN A 96 -3.05 -7.59 6.21
N LEU A 97 -2.63 -8.10 7.37
CA LEU A 97 -1.29 -8.64 7.60
C LEU A 97 -1.42 -10.11 8.01
N PRO A 98 -1.16 -11.08 7.12
CA PRO A 98 -1.40 -12.49 7.40
C PRO A 98 -0.37 -13.12 8.36
N ASP A 99 0.80 -12.52 8.57
CA ASP A 99 1.79 -12.95 9.57
C ASP A 99 2.55 -11.76 10.20
N PRO A 100 1.88 -10.91 11.00
CA PRO A 100 2.41 -9.60 11.43
C PRO A 100 3.68 -9.69 12.31
N TRP A 101 4.07 -10.89 12.74
CA TRP A 101 5.22 -11.13 13.62
C TRP A 101 6.46 -11.64 12.87
N SER A 102 6.37 -11.79 11.55
CA SER A 102 7.41 -12.34 10.68
C SER A 102 7.98 -11.27 9.75
N ASP A 103 9.28 -11.34 9.43
CA ASP A 103 9.89 -10.47 8.41
C ASP A 103 9.15 -10.59 7.06
N ASN A 104 8.57 -11.77 6.79
CA ASN A 104 7.69 -12.00 5.65
C ASN A 104 6.21 -11.85 6.02
N PHE A 105 5.83 -10.69 6.57
CA PHE A 105 4.49 -10.45 7.10
C PHE A 105 3.37 -10.48 6.07
N VAL A 106 3.69 -10.39 4.77
CA VAL A 106 2.76 -10.50 3.64
C VAL A 106 2.68 -11.89 3.01
N GLN A 107 3.41 -12.87 3.55
CA GLN A 107 3.55 -14.21 2.98
C GLN A 107 4.00 -14.20 1.50
N PHE A 108 4.99 -13.38 1.19
CA PHE A 108 5.57 -13.28 -0.14
C PHE A 108 6.20 -14.59 -0.60
N GLN A 109 5.83 -15.02 -1.80
CA GLN A 109 6.39 -16.16 -2.51
C GLN A 109 6.81 -15.75 -3.91
N THR A 110 7.92 -16.30 -4.40
CA THR A 110 8.43 -16.06 -5.75
C THR A 110 8.86 -17.36 -6.43
N TRP A 111 8.68 -17.41 -7.74
CA TRP A 111 9.14 -18.48 -8.61
C TRP A 111 9.93 -17.90 -9.78
N ILE A 112 11.01 -18.59 -10.15
CA ILE A 112 11.83 -18.31 -11.33
C ILE A 112 11.77 -19.52 -12.23
N ASP A 113 11.25 -19.34 -13.45
CA ASP A 113 10.99 -20.41 -14.41
C ASP A 113 10.24 -21.61 -13.78
N GLY A 114 9.24 -21.30 -12.95
CA GLY A 114 8.41 -22.26 -12.23
C GLY A 114 9.04 -22.91 -10.99
N GLN A 115 10.29 -22.56 -10.64
CA GLN A 115 10.96 -23.07 -9.44
C GLN A 115 10.86 -22.06 -8.29
N PRO A 116 10.44 -22.47 -7.08
CA PRO A 116 10.36 -21.56 -5.93
C PRO A 116 11.75 -21.11 -5.51
N VAL A 117 11.89 -19.81 -5.23
CA VAL A 117 13.17 -19.20 -4.81
C VAL A 117 12.95 -18.45 -3.48
N PRO A 118 13.83 -18.59 -2.48
CA PRO A 118 13.73 -17.81 -1.25
C PRO A 118 14.11 -16.35 -1.49
N LEU A 119 13.43 -15.44 -0.79
CA LEU A 119 13.75 -14.02 -0.77
C LEU A 119 14.43 -13.65 0.54
N GLN A 120 15.34 -12.68 0.45
CA GLN A 120 15.86 -11.96 1.60
C GLN A 120 15.00 -10.72 1.83
N VAL A 121 14.92 -10.27 3.08
CA VAL A 121 14.13 -9.08 3.45
C VAL A 121 15.06 -8.04 4.07
N GLN A 122 14.90 -6.80 3.65
CA GLN A 122 15.44 -5.64 4.34
C GLN A 122 14.28 -4.82 4.91
N HIS A 123 14.39 -4.48 6.20
CA HIS A 123 13.53 -3.48 6.85
C HIS A 123 14.31 -2.20 7.11
N ARG A 124 13.71 -1.05 6.80
CA ARG A 124 14.14 0.27 7.27
C ARG A 124 13.05 0.87 8.14
N VAL A 125 13.45 1.49 9.24
CA VAL A 125 12.54 2.12 10.21
C VAL A 125 12.69 3.62 10.03
N MET A 126 11.77 4.23 9.30
CA MET A 126 11.86 5.63 8.97
C MET A 126 11.21 6.47 10.07
N LEU A 127 12.00 7.30 10.74
CA LEU A 127 11.53 8.25 11.75
C LEU A 127 12.08 9.63 11.39
N ASP A 128 11.20 10.60 11.18
CA ASP A 128 11.55 11.99 10.81
C ASP A 128 12.52 12.05 9.61
N GLY A 129 12.32 11.17 8.63
CA GLY A 129 13.12 11.08 7.39
C GLY A 129 14.45 10.34 7.52
N GLN A 130 14.75 9.73 8.67
CA GLN A 130 15.98 8.97 8.91
C GLN A 130 15.68 7.48 9.13
N ASP A 131 16.52 6.61 8.58
CA ASP A 131 16.50 5.19 8.93
C ASP A 131 17.13 4.99 10.32
N ARG A 132 16.31 4.52 11.25
CA ARG A 132 16.63 4.33 12.67
C ARG A 132 16.43 2.87 13.09
N ALA A 133 16.51 1.92 12.15
CA ALA A 133 16.31 0.50 12.44
C ALA A 133 17.28 -0.04 13.50
N ALA A 134 18.55 0.37 13.45
CA ALA A 134 19.58 -0.04 14.42
C ALA A 134 19.24 0.39 15.86
N ASP A 135 18.55 1.51 16.04
CA ASP A 135 18.19 2.01 17.36
C ASP A 135 17.04 1.19 17.97
N LEU A 136 16.02 0.82 17.18
CA LEU A 136 14.98 -0.11 17.65
C LEU A 136 15.57 -1.48 17.98
N GLN A 137 16.48 -1.98 17.13
CA GLN A 137 17.16 -3.24 17.37
C GLN A 137 17.98 -3.22 18.67
N ALA A 138 18.69 -2.13 18.96
CA ALA A 138 19.45 -1.95 20.19
C ALA A 138 18.55 -1.94 21.44
N LEU A 139 17.28 -1.56 21.29
CA LEU A 139 16.25 -1.61 22.33
C LEU A 139 15.53 -2.98 22.42
N GLY A 140 15.88 -3.93 21.56
CA GLY A 140 15.24 -5.25 21.48
C GLY A 140 13.82 -5.21 20.93
N VAL A 141 13.49 -4.17 20.15
CA VAL A 141 12.17 -3.97 19.55
C VAL A 141 12.22 -4.37 18.08
N SER A 142 11.30 -5.23 17.67
CA SER A 142 11.19 -5.67 16.28
C SER A 142 10.61 -4.55 15.39
N PRO A 143 11.15 -4.33 14.18
CA PRO A 143 10.64 -3.32 13.26
C PRO A 143 9.40 -3.76 12.48
N VAL A 144 9.08 -5.07 12.45
CA VAL A 144 7.95 -5.62 11.68
C VAL A 144 6.62 -4.95 12.03
N PRO A 145 5.70 -4.84 11.06
CA PRO A 145 4.52 -4.03 11.23
C PRO A 145 3.58 -4.77 12.16
N PHE A 146 3.25 -4.13 13.26
CA PHE A 146 2.05 -4.49 13.98
C PHE A 146 0.93 -3.57 13.46
N ASP A 147 -0.32 -4.04 13.51
CA ASP A 147 -1.48 -3.17 13.40
C ASP A 147 -1.48 -2.18 14.57
N ALA A 148 -2.00 -0.95 14.40
CA ALA A 148 -1.83 0.11 15.41
C ALA A 148 -2.26 -0.33 16.84
N TYR A 149 -3.24 -1.22 16.94
CA TYR A 149 -3.71 -1.80 18.20
C TYR A 149 -2.80 -2.90 18.76
N GLY A 150 -2.34 -3.86 17.94
CA GLY A 150 -1.37 -4.87 18.35
C GLY A 150 0.00 -4.28 18.64
N VAL A 151 0.41 -3.20 17.95
CA VAL A 151 1.66 -2.45 18.26
C VAL A 151 1.50 -1.86 19.64
N HIS A 152 0.42 -1.11 19.89
CA HIS A 152 0.23 -0.43 21.16
C HIS A 152 0.23 -1.42 22.33
N SER A 153 -0.48 -2.55 22.20
CA SER A 153 -0.49 -3.60 23.22
C SER A 153 0.91 -4.22 23.42
N ALA A 154 1.59 -4.61 22.34
CA ALA A 154 2.91 -5.25 22.44
C ALA A 154 3.97 -4.30 23.01
N LEU A 155 3.92 -3.01 22.63
CA LEU A 155 4.79 -1.98 23.19
C LEU A 155 4.44 -1.65 24.64
N ALA A 156 3.17 -1.73 25.03
CA ALA A 156 2.74 -1.53 26.42
C ALA A 156 3.30 -2.62 27.34
N ASP A 157 3.54 -3.83 26.83
CA ASP A 157 4.12 -4.96 27.58
C ASP A 157 5.65 -4.88 27.72
N LEU A 158 6.34 -4.01 26.97
CA LEU A 158 7.80 -3.84 27.08
C LEU A 158 8.20 -3.33 28.46
N PRO A 159 9.41 -3.63 28.97
CA PRO A 159 9.89 -3.08 30.24
C PRO A 159 9.77 -1.55 30.31
N ALA A 160 9.45 -1.01 31.49
CA ALA A 160 9.25 0.44 31.65
C ALA A 160 10.45 1.27 31.17
N GLN A 161 11.67 0.75 31.36
CA GLN A 161 12.89 1.36 30.85
C GLN A 161 12.94 1.40 29.32
N THR A 162 12.54 0.33 28.63
CA THR A 162 12.47 0.29 27.16
C THR A 162 11.43 1.28 26.64
N ARG A 163 10.25 1.34 27.27
CA ARG A 163 9.20 2.31 26.88
C ARG A 163 9.65 3.75 27.07
N GLN A 164 10.37 4.04 28.16
CA GLN A 164 10.94 5.37 28.40
C GLN A 164 12.02 5.71 27.36
N ALA A 165 12.88 4.75 27.00
CA ALA A 165 13.89 4.94 25.98
C ALA A 165 13.27 5.20 24.59
N LEU A 166 12.20 4.47 24.24
CA LEU A 166 11.46 4.70 23.00
C LEU A 166 10.82 6.09 22.95
N LYS A 167 10.22 6.57 24.06
CA LYS A 167 9.71 7.94 24.17
C LYS A 167 10.82 8.98 24.04
N GLN A 168 11.92 8.82 24.76
CA GLN A 168 13.08 9.73 24.70
C GLN A 168 13.74 9.76 23.32
N GLY A 169 13.74 8.63 22.61
CA GLY A 169 14.24 8.50 21.25
C GLY A 169 13.29 9.02 20.17
N GLY A 170 12.07 9.46 20.54
CA GLY A 170 11.06 9.99 19.61
C GLY A 170 10.27 8.93 18.85
N PHE A 171 10.43 7.64 19.19
CA PHE A 171 9.71 6.54 18.53
C PHE A 171 8.24 6.46 18.95
N LEU A 172 7.89 6.98 20.12
CA LEU A 172 6.52 7.00 20.64
C LEU A 172 6.02 8.42 20.85
N THR A 173 4.71 8.61 20.66
CA THR A 173 3.99 9.79 21.17
C THR A 173 3.91 9.76 22.70
N GLU A 174 3.48 10.86 23.30
CA GLU A 174 3.22 10.92 24.74
C GLU A 174 2.21 9.86 25.19
N ASP A 175 1.20 9.59 24.36
CA ASP A 175 0.18 8.57 24.58
C ASP A 175 0.65 7.14 24.25
N GLY A 176 1.90 6.98 23.79
CA GLY A 176 2.51 5.66 23.56
C GLY A 176 2.21 5.05 22.20
N PHE A 177 1.79 5.84 21.21
CA PHE A 177 1.62 5.37 19.83
C PHE A 177 2.94 5.44 19.05
N PRO A 178 3.23 4.46 18.17
CA PRO A 178 4.39 4.51 17.30
C PRO A 178 4.36 5.75 16.38
N ARG A 179 5.54 6.28 16.07
CA ARG A 179 5.74 7.42 15.15
C ARG A 179 6.47 7.07 13.86
N TRP A 180 7.12 5.92 13.80
CA TRP A 180 7.91 5.52 12.64
C TRP A 180 7.03 4.88 11.57
N SER A 181 7.52 4.89 10.34
CA SER A 181 7.02 4.04 9.26
C SER A 181 8.02 2.93 8.96
N LEU A 182 7.52 1.87 8.34
CA LEU A 182 8.29 0.70 7.93
C LEU A 182 8.38 0.65 6.41
N GLN A 183 9.59 0.67 5.90
CA GLN A 183 9.88 0.33 4.50
C GLN A 183 10.46 -1.07 4.46
N SER A 184 9.82 -1.97 3.70
CA SER A 184 10.27 -3.35 3.54
C SER A 184 10.64 -3.61 2.09
N THR A 185 11.73 -4.33 1.85
CA THR A 185 12.17 -4.71 0.51
C THR A 185 12.57 -6.17 0.48
N PHE A 186 11.86 -6.94 -0.34
CA PHE A 186 12.20 -8.32 -0.66
C PHE A 186 13.21 -8.33 -1.80
N TRP A 187 14.23 -9.16 -1.74
CA TRP A 187 15.26 -9.17 -2.78
C TRP A 187 15.94 -10.52 -2.96
N ARG A 188 16.55 -10.69 -4.14
CA ARG A 188 17.38 -11.84 -4.51
C ARG A 188 18.49 -11.41 -5.47
N THR A 189 19.55 -12.20 -5.53
CA THR A 189 20.47 -12.16 -6.67
C THR A 189 19.88 -12.98 -7.81
N GLN A 190 19.88 -12.43 -9.02
CA GLN A 190 19.36 -13.07 -10.23
C GLN A 190 20.43 -13.06 -11.32
N VAL A 191 20.55 -14.19 -12.01
CA VAL A 191 21.32 -14.29 -13.26
C VAL A 191 20.34 -14.32 -14.43
N PHE A 192 20.56 -13.47 -15.42
CA PHE A 192 19.87 -13.48 -16.71
C PHE A 192 20.83 -13.98 -17.79
N PRO A 193 20.65 -15.18 -18.35
CA PRO A 193 21.52 -15.71 -19.39
C PRO A 193 21.42 -14.88 -20.69
N PRO A 194 22.50 -14.80 -21.50
CA PRO A 194 22.50 -14.04 -22.75
C PRO A 194 21.30 -14.37 -23.64
N HIS A 195 20.62 -13.35 -24.17
CA HIS A 195 19.51 -13.48 -25.13
C HIS A 195 18.38 -14.42 -24.72
N THR A 196 18.26 -14.72 -23.43
CA THR A 196 17.33 -15.72 -22.89
C THR A 196 16.24 -15.03 -22.08
N GLU A 197 15.02 -15.53 -22.23
CA GLU A 197 13.88 -15.10 -21.41
C GLU A 197 13.88 -15.81 -20.06
N VAL A 198 13.57 -15.06 -19.00
CA VAL A 198 13.38 -15.56 -17.64
C VAL A 198 11.99 -15.16 -17.18
N THR A 199 11.19 -16.14 -16.77
CA THR A 199 9.88 -15.90 -16.16
C THR A 199 10.03 -15.71 -14.65
N VAL A 200 9.42 -14.65 -14.12
CA VAL A 200 9.37 -14.38 -12.69
C VAL A 200 7.92 -14.28 -12.27
N GLU A 201 7.51 -15.01 -11.26
CA GLU A 201 6.15 -15.00 -10.72
C GLU A 201 6.19 -14.68 -9.24
N HIS A 202 5.29 -13.82 -8.77
CA HIS A 202 5.13 -13.51 -7.35
C HIS A 202 3.68 -13.69 -6.91
N ARG A 203 3.52 -14.04 -5.64
CA ARG A 203 2.24 -14.06 -4.92
C ARG A 203 2.43 -13.57 -3.49
N TYR A 204 1.57 -12.66 -3.03
CA TYR A 204 1.57 -12.18 -1.65
C TYR A 204 0.23 -11.54 -1.27
N VAL A 205 -0.03 -11.37 0.01
CA VAL A 205 -1.20 -10.62 0.52
C VAL A 205 -0.82 -9.15 0.65
N PRO A 206 -1.48 -8.20 -0.02
CA PRO A 206 -1.17 -6.79 0.18
C PRO A 206 -1.51 -6.36 1.59
N ALA A 207 -0.71 -5.44 2.14
CA ALA A 207 -1.02 -4.74 3.38
C ALA A 207 -2.13 -3.69 3.17
N ALA A 208 -3.29 -4.15 2.69
CA ALA A 208 -4.44 -3.32 2.35
C ALA A 208 -4.93 -2.56 3.57
N GLY A 209 -5.22 -1.26 3.41
CA GLY A 209 -5.83 -0.44 4.44
C GLY A 209 -7.33 -0.69 4.49
N ILE A 210 -7.85 -1.16 5.62
CA ILE A 210 -9.26 -1.48 5.80
C ILE A 210 -9.92 -0.42 6.69
N SER A 211 -11.07 0.11 6.26
CA SER A 211 -11.90 0.99 7.06
C SER A 211 -13.35 0.49 7.12
N LEU A 212 -13.97 0.57 8.30
CA LEU A 212 -15.39 0.23 8.48
C LEU A 212 -16.35 1.20 7.80
N ASN A 213 -15.83 2.30 7.24
CA ASN A 213 -16.59 3.23 6.43
C ASN A 213 -16.06 3.19 4.99
N SER A 214 -16.96 3.26 4.01
CA SER A 214 -16.58 3.44 2.61
C SER A 214 -16.84 4.87 2.15
N TRP A 215 -15.90 5.46 1.42
CA TRP A 215 -16.06 6.72 0.68
C TRP A 215 -17.10 6.57 -0.43
N PHE A 216 -17.21 5.37 -1.03
CA PHE A 216 -18.16 5.09 -2.11
C PHE A 216 -19.30 4.18 -1.65
N PRO A 217 -20.55 4.53 -2.00
CA PRO A 217 -20.92 5.53 -3.00
C PRO A 217 -20.96 6.98 -2.52
N GLY A 218 -20.79 7.22 -1.22
CA GLY A 218 -20.85 8.55 -0.64
C GLY A 218 -22.22 9.24 -0.81
N PRO A 219 -22.37 10.48 -0.30
CA PRO A 219 -23.58 11.26 -0.50
C PRO A 219 -23.78 11.61 -1.98
N GLU A 220 -25.04 11.68 -2.43
CA GLU A 220 -25.38 12.02 -3.81
C GLU A 220 -24.98 13.46 -4.18
N ASP A 221 -25.15 14.39 -3.24
CA ASP A 221 -24.73 15.78 -3.39
C ASP A 221 -23.64 16.14 -2.36
N PRO A 222 -22.37 16.33 -2.77
CA PRO A 222 -21.30 16.76 -1.87
C PRO A 222 -21.57 18.09 -1.15
N ALA A 223 -22.47 18.94 -1.67
CA ALA A 223 -22.86 20.19 -1.00
C ALA A 223 -23.68 19.95 0.28
N THR A 224 -24.21 18.74 0.46
CA THR A 224 -24.86 18.31 1.72
C THR A 224 -23.85 17.99 2.83
N ILE A 225 -22.57 17.84 2.49
CA ILE A 225 -21.49 17.71 3.46
C ILE A 225 -21.19 19.10 4.03
N HIS A 226 -21.65 19.37 5.25
CA HIS A 226 -21.42 20.64 5.93
C HIS A 226 -20.02 20.78 6.53
N ASP A 227 -19.31 19.67 6.69
CA ASP A 227 -17.94 19.64 7.19
C ASP A 227 -16.94 19.76 6.02
N ASP A 228 -16.11 20.81 6.05
CA ASP A 228 -15.18 21.08 4.95
C ASP A 228 -14.09 20.01 4.82
N TRP A 229 -13.64 19.41 5.93
CA TRP A 229 -12.66 18.32 5.90
C TRP A 229 -13.23 17.10 5.18
N TRP A 230 -14.47 16.72 5.50
CA TRP A 230 -15.13 15.61 4.81
C TRP A 230 -15.33 15.87 3.31
N ARG A 231 -15.65 17.11 2.94
CA ARG A 231 -15.84 17.48 1.53
C ARG A 231 -14.52 17.39 0.75
N GLU A 232 -13.43 17.87 1.35
CA GLU A 232 -12.08 17.76 0.78
C GLU A 232 -11.61 16.30 0.68
N ALA A 233 -11.85 15.49 1.72
CA ALA A 233 -11.49 14.08 1.74
C ALA A 233 -12.23 13.26 0.66
N LEU A 234 -13.54 13.48 0.50
CA LEU A 234 -14.31 12.82 -0.58
C LEU A 234 -13.84 13.27 -1.97
N ALA A 235 -13.51 14.56 -2.14
CA ALA A 235 -12.97 15.06 -3.40
C ALA A 235 -11.59 14.44 -3.72
N ALA A 236 -10.73 14.25 -2.72
CA ALA A 236 -9.47 13.55 -2.87
C ALA A 236 -9.69 12.08 -3.25
N ALA A 237 -10.61 11.38 -2.57
CA ALA A 237 -10.97 10.00 -2.93
C ALA A 237 -11.48 9.90 -4.38
N HIS A 238 -12.31 10.84 -4.85
CA HIS A 238 -12.71 10.90 -6.25
C HIS A 238 -11.53 11.09 -7.20
N ALA A 239 -10.58 11.96 -6.85
CA ALA A 239 -9.40 12.21 -7.66
C ALA A 239 -8.43 11.01 -7.70
N ASP A 240 -8.35 10.25 -6.61
CA ASP A 240 -7.42 9.11 -6.47
C ASP A 240 -7.97 7.81 -7.07
N TYR A 241 -9.29 7.64 -7.09
CA TYR A 241 -9.93 6.36 -7.45
C TYR A 241 -10.89 6.43 -8.64
N CYS A 242 -11.25 7.62 -9.11
CA CYS A 242 -12.04 7.86 -10.32
C CYS A 242 -13.34 7.03 -10.41
N PRO A 243 -14.22 7.06 -9.38
CA PRO A 243 -15.46 6.30 -9.45
C PRO A 243 -16.41 6.85 -10.53
N GLU A 244 -17.06 5.95 -11.25
CA GLU A 244 -18.03 6.29 -12.27
C GLU A 244 -19.39 6.65 -11.63
N PRO A 245 -20.03 7.76 -12.02
CA PRO A 245 -21.32 8.17 -11.45
C PRO A 245 -22.40 7.08 -11.52
N GLU A 246 -22.45 6.31 -12.60
CA GLU A 246 -23.40 5.21 -12.78
C GLU A 246 -23.15 4.06 -11.79
N ALA A 247 -21.88 3.77 -11.48
CA ALA A 247 -21.50 2.80 -10.46
C ALA A 247 -21.98 3.26 -9.09
N LEU A 248 -21.70 4.51 -8.73
CA LEU A 248 -22.12 5.09 -7.45
C LEU A 248 -23.65 5.10 -7.28
N ASN A 249 -24.39 5.41 -8.34
CA ASN A 249 -25.86 5.37 -8.33
C ASN A 249 -26.39 3.94 -8.11
N THR A 250 -25.75 2.94 -8.74
CA THR A 250 -26.13 1.53 -8.58
C THR A 250 -25.90 1.06 -7.14
N MET A 251 -24.76 1.42 -6.55
CA MET A 251 -24.44 1.14 -5.15
C MET A 251 -25.43 1.80 -4.18
N ARG A 252 -25.81 3.07 -4.43
CA ARG A 252 -26.84 3.77 -3.62
C ARG A 252 -28.18 3.03 -3.66
N ALA A 253 -28.63 2.63 -4.85
CA ALA A 253 -29.86 1.87 -4.99
C ALA A 253 -29.81 0.52 -4.24
N ALA A 254 -28.66 -0.15 -4.21
CA ALA A 254 -28.47 -1.37 -3.43
C ALA A 254 -28.61 -1.11 -1.92
N LEU A 255 -28.04 -0.01 -1.42
CA LEU A 255 -28.16 0.39 0.01
C LEU A 255 -29.60 0.72 0.40
N GLU A 256 -30.37 1.37 -0.48
CA GLU A 256 -31.77 1.71 -0.21
C GLU A 256 -32.71 0.48 -0.24
N THR A 257 -32.45 -0.44 -1.16
CA THR A 257 -33.32 -1.61 -1.38
C THR A 257 -32.93 -2.80 -0.51
N GLY A 258 -31.71 -2.82 0.03
CA GLY A 258 -31.17 -3.96 0.78
C GLY A 258 -31.01 -5.22 -0.09
N MET A 259 -30.92 -5.08 -1.42
CA MET A 259 -30.70 -6.19 -2.34
C MET A 259 -29.21 -6.31 -2.71
N PRO A 260 -28.65 -7.53 -2.74
CA PRO A 260 -29.30 -8.82 -2.44
C PRO A 260 -29.57 -9.04 -0.95
N GLU A 261 -30.45 -9.98 -0.63
CA GLU A 261 -30.83 -10.31 0.76
C GLU A 261 -29.59 -10.61 1.62
N GLY A 262 -29.44 -9.89 2.73
CA GLY A 262 -28.29 -10.01 3.62
C GLY A 262 -27.14 -9.05 3.31
N PHE A 263 -27.25 -8.18 2.30
CA PHE A 263 -26.41 -6.99 2.16
C PHE A 263 -26.88 -5.88 3.13
N ALA A 264 -25.94 -5.19 3.75
CA ALA A 264 -26.21 -4.14 4.75
C ALA A 264 -25.48 -2.83 4.44
N THR A 265 -24.19 -2.89 4.11
CA THR A 265 -23.36 -1.69 3.86
C THR A 265 -22.13 -2.02 3.04
N TYR A 266 -21.36 -1.00 2.67
CA TYR A 266 -19.99 -1.14 2.17
C TYR A 266 -18.97 -0.72 3.24
N ILE A 267 -17.90 -1.49 3.37
CA ILE A 267 -16.65 -1.08 4.02
C ILE A 267 -15.60 -0.84 2.93
N SER A 268 -14.41 -0.35 3.28
CA SER A 268 -13.37 -0.11 2.29
C SER A 268 -12.12 -0.93 2.49
N ALA A 269 -11.52 -1.35 1.38
CA ALA A 269 -10.15 -1.80 1.32
C ALA A 269 -9.37 -0.97 0.28
N GLU A 270 -8.21 -0.48 0.66
CA GLU A 270 -7.33 0.35 -0.17
C GLU A 270 -6.01 -0.40 -0.41
N VAL A 271 -5.64 -0.58 -1.67
CA VAL A 271 -4.43 -1.28 -2.07
C VAL A 271 -3.56 -0.35 -2.91
N ASP A 272 -2.37 -0.04 -2.39
CA ASP A 272 -1.31 0.61 -3.15
C ASP A 272 -0.41 -0.43 -3.80
N TYR A 273 -0.11 -0.23 -5.07
CA TYR A 273 0.86 -1.00 -5.83
C TYR A 273 1.72 -0.06 -6.65
N ILE A 274 2.96 -0.41 -6.89
CA ILE A 274 3.89 0.51 -7.51
C ILE A 274 4.24 0.00 -8.87
N LEU A 275 4.26 0.95 -9.79
CA LEU A 275 4.55 0.66 -11.18
C LEU A 275 5.79 1.41 -11.62
N THR A 276 6.05 2.59 -11.03
CA THR A 276 7.12 3.49 -11.47
C THR A 276 8.50 2.84 -11.48
N THR A 277 8.78 1.90 -10.57
CA THR A 277 10.06 1.20 -10.51
C THR A 277 10.27 0.21 -11.67
N GLY A 278 9.21 -0.17 -12.40
CA GLY A 278 9.32 -0.90 -13.66
C GLY A 278 10.09 -0.12 -14.75
N ALA A 279 10.15 1.21 -14.65
CA ALA A 279 10.95 2.06 -15.54
C ALA A 279 12.47 1.98 -15.29
N ASN A 280 12.93 1.19 -14.31
CA ASN A 280 14.35 0.96 -14.08
C ASN A 280 14.97 -0.11 -14.99
N TRP A 281 14.15 -0.85 -15.73
CA TRP A 281 14.59 -1.80 -16.73
C TRP A 281 14.84 -1.14 -18.09
N ARG A 282 15.43 -1.88 -19.03
CA ARG A 282 15.72 -1.38 -20.36
C ARG A 282 14.43 -1.08 -21.12
N GLY A 283 14.18 0.21 -21.35
CA GLY A 283 13.07 0.66 -22.19
C GLY A 283 11.69 0.48 -21.55
N PRO A 284 10.61 0.66 -22.32
CA PRO A 284 9.25 0.43 -21.83
C PRO A 284 8.97 -1.06 -21.61
N ILE A 285 7.96 -1.34 -20.80
CA ILE A 285 7.37 -2.67 -20.66
C ILE A 285 6.68 -3.03 -21.97
N GLY A 286 7.10 -4.11 -22.62
CA GLY A 286 6.60 -4.49 -23.95
C GLY A 286 5.07 -4.67 -23.97
N ARG A 287 4.53 -5.53 -23.10
CA ARG A 287 3.08 -5.68 -22.86
C ARG A 287 2.79 -5.62 -21.36
N PHE A 288 1.94 -4.68 -20.95
CA PHE A 288 1.43 -4.59 -19.59
C PHE A 288 -0.05 -4.95 -19.58
N HIS A 289 -0.46 -5.90 -18.74
CA HIS A 289 -1.85 -6.26 -18.52
C HIS A 289 -2.17 -6.15 -17.03
N LEU A 290 -3.20 -5.37 -16.72
CA LEU A 290 -3.71 -5.17 -15.36
C LEU A 290 -5.09 -5.80 -15.24
N VAL A 291 -5.29 -6.51 -14.14
CA VAL A 291 -6.59 -6.92 -13.62
C VAL A 291 -6.70 -6.37 -12.19
N VAL A 292 -7.72 -5.56 -11.93
CA VAL A 292 -8.11 -5.15 -10.59
C VAL A 292 -9.41 -5.87 -10.26
N GLU A 293 -9.43 -6.68 -9.22
CA GLU A 293 -10.59 -7.52 -8.90
C GLU A 293 -10.84 -7.70 -7.39
N SER A 294 -12.09 -8.00 -7.04
CA SER A 294 -12.45 -8.58 -5.75
C SER A 294 -13.09 -9.95 -5.97
N PRO A 295 -12.80 -10.96 -5.11
CA PRO A 295 -13.44 -12.27 -5.20
C PRO A 295 -14.95 -12.24 -4.92
N VAL A 296 -15.47 -11.18 -4.29
CA VAL A 296 -16.90 -11.04 -3.96
C VAL A 296 -17.61 -10.27 -5.06
N THR A 297 -18.63 -10.87 -5.67
CA THR A 297 -19.33 -10.30 -6.84
C THR A 297 -20.15 -9.04 -6.54
N LEU A 298 -20.47 -8.80 -5.27
CA LEU A 298 -21.19 -7.61 -4.80
C LEU A 298 -20.27 -6.44 -4.47
N ASP A 299 -18.96 -6.67 -4.44
CA ASP A 299 -17.98 -5.62 -4.24
C ASP A 299 -17.88 -4.75 -5.48
N TRP A 300 -17.39 -3.52 -5.26
CA TRP A 300 -17.05 -2.61 -6.34
C TRP A 300 -15.58 -2.25 -6.26
N VAL A 301 -14.88 -2.35 -7.39
CA VAL A 301 -13.47 -1.94 -7.49
C VAL A 301 -13.34 -0.64 -8.28
N PHE A 302 -12.38 0.21 -7.92
CA PHE A 302 -12.15 1.50 -8.56
C PHE A 302 -10.65 1.79 -8.68
N THR A 303 -10.26 2.43 -9.79
CA THR A 303 -8.89 2.89 -10.02
C THR A 303 -8.87 3.96 -11.12
N CYS A 304 -7.98 4.94 -11.00
CA CYS A 304 -7.70 5.92 -12.04
C CYS A 304 -6.73 5.42 -13.12
N PHE A 305 -6.43 4.11 -13.19
CA PHE A 305 -5.42 3.60 -14.11
C PHE A 305 -5.77 3.90 -15.59
N PRO A 306 -4.84 4.47 -16.39
CA PRO A 306 -5.12 4.84 -17.77
C PRO A 306 -5.52 3.65 -18.64
N GLY A 307 -6.61 3.81 -19.41
CA GLY A 307 -7.11 2.76 -20.30
C GLY A 307 -7.83 1.62 -19.59
N ALA A 308 -8.05 1.73 -18.27
CA ALA A 308 -8.83 0.77 -17.51
C ALA A 308 -10.31 0.79 -17.90
N GLN A 309 -10.89 -0.41 -18.01
CA GLN A 309 -12.28 -0.62 -18.37
C GLN A 309 -12.96 -1.54 -17.36
N ARG A 310 -14.13 -1.14 -16.88
CA ARG A 310 -14.95 -1.97 -16.00
C ARG A 310 -15.58 -3.11 -16.80
N ILE A 311 -15.27 -4.33 -16.40
CA ILE A 311 -15.81 -5.57 -16.98
C ILE A 311 -17.00 -6.08 -16.13
N ALA A 312 -16.93 -5.88 -14.82
CA ALA A 312 -17.96 -6.19 -13.84
C ALA A 312 -17.87 -5.20 -12.66
N PRO A 313 -18.86 -5.12 -11.76
CA PRO A 313 -18.77 -4.29 -10.55
C PRO A 313 -17.45 -4.52 -9.79
N ASN A 314 -17.09 -5.80 -9.60
CA ASN A 314 -15.92 -6.24 -8.88
C ASN A 314 -14.68 -6.48 -9.79
N ARG A 315 -14.67 -6.01 -11.05
CA ARG A 315 -13.55 -6.27 -11.97
C ARG A 315 -13.31 -5.18 -13.02
N ILE A 316 -12.09 -4.66 -13.05
CA ILE A 316 -11.57 -3.71 -14.03
C ILE A 316 -10.33 -4.30 -14.71
N GLU A 317 -10.16 -4.07 -16.01
CA GLU A 317 -8.99 -4.53 -16.75
C GLU A 317 -8.38 -3.42 -17.62
N ALA A 318 -7.06 -3.50 -17.85
CA ALA A 318 -6.36 -2.66 -18.82
C ALA A 318 -5.30 -3.48 -19.58
N THR A 319 -5.00 -3.08 -20.81
CA THR A 319 -3.84 -3.59 -21.54
C THR A 319 -3.16 -2.46 -22.30
N LEU A 320 -1.86 -2.32 -22.10
CA LEU A 320 -1.01 -1.33 -22.74
C LEU A 320 0.18 -2.03 -23.41
N THR A 321 0.69 -1.44 -24.48
CA THR A 321 1.91 -1.88 -25.16
C THR A 321 2.93 -0.76 -25.12
N ASP A 322 4.22 -1.10 -25.04
CA ASP A 322 5.32 -0.12 -24.90
C ASP A 322 5.06 0.86 -23.74
N PHE A 323 4.63 0.31 -22.61
CA PHE A 323 4.21 1.08 -21.44
C PHE A 323 5.41 1.50 -20.59
N THR A 324 5.57 2.81 -20.39
CA THR A 324 6.46 3.35 -19.35
C THR A 324 5.62 3.81 -18.18
N PRO A 325 5.70 3.17 -17.00
CA PRO A 325 4.93 3.57 -15.84
C PRO A 325 5.43 4.91 -15.28
N THR A 326 4.53 5.89 -15.21
CA THR A 326 4.84 7.26 -14.70
C THR A 326 4.16 7.57 -13.38
N GLN A 327 3.29 6.68 -12.91
CA GLN A 327 2.56 6.80 -11.65
C GLN A 327 2.34 5.41 -11.07
N ASP A 328 2.20 5.36 -9.75
CA ASP A 328 1.85 4.14 -9.05
C ASP A 328 0.34 3.87 -9.17
N LEU A 329 -0.04 2.64 -8.90
CA LEU A 329 -1.41 2.17 -8.95
C LEU A 329 -2.06 2.29 -7.57
N ARG A 330 -3.21 2.96 -7.53
CA ARG A 330 -4.11 2.96 -6.39
C ARG A 330 -5.38 2.21 -6.75
N VAL A 331 -5.79 1.31 -5.86
CA VAL A 331 -7.02 0.53 -5.98
C VAL A 331 -7.86 0.75 -4.75
N TYR A 332 -9.14 1.06 -4.97
CA TYR A 332 -10.15 1.11 -3.94
C TYR A 332 -11.16 0.01 -4.15
N VAL A 333 -11.53 -0.67 -3.08
CA VAL A 333 -12.60 -1.67 -3.07
C VAL A 333 -13.66 -1.25 -2.07
N SER A 334 -14.88 -1.00 -2.54
CA SER A 334 -16.06 -0.97 -1.70
C SER A 334 -16.52 -2.41 -1.49
N GLU A 335 -16.19 -2.92 -0.32
CA GLU A 335 -16.44 -4.28 0.11
C GLU A 335 -17.85 -4.42 0.68
N ALA A 336 -18.71 -5.18 0.02
CA ALA A 336 -20.08 -5.41 0.44
C ALA A 336 -20.09 -6.22 1.75
N MET A 337 -20.84 -5.76 2.74
CA MET A 337 -20.94 -6.36 4.07
C MET A 337 -22.37 -6.65 4.45
N GLY A 338 -22.55 -7.77 5.15
CA GLY A 338 -23.80 -8.14 5.79
C GLY A 338 -23.87 -9.65 6.04
N PRO A 339 -24.87 -10.11 6.81
CA PRO A 339 -24.93 -11.50 7.29
C PRO A 339 -25.06 -12.56 6.19
N GLY A 340 -25.44 -12.17 4.97
CA GLY A 340 -25.57 -13.06 3.82
C GLY A 340 -24.35 -13.07 2.89
N ILE A 341 -23.28 -12.33 3.20
CA ILE A 341 -22.12 -12.19 2.31
C ILE A 341 -20.96 -13.03 2.83
N GLU A 342 -20.62 -14.08 2.08
CA GLU A 342 -19.44 -14.91 2.33
C GLU A 342 -18.18 -14.20 1.81
N ARG A 343 -17.14 -14.17 2.65
CA ARG A 343 -15.79 -13.71 2.28
C ARG A 343 -14.82 -14.90 2.36
N PRO A 344 -13.95 -15.08 1.34
CA PRO A 344 -12.98 -16.17 1.29
C PRO A 344 -11.86 -16.05 2.33
#